data_AF-A0A2V6DCL6-F1
#
_entry.id   AF-A0A2V6DCL6-F1
#
_cell.length_a   1.000
_cell.length_b   1.000
_cell.length_c   1.000
_cell.angle_alpha   90.00
_cell.angle_beta   90.00
_cell.angle_gamma   90.00
#
_symmetry.space_group_name_H-M   'P 1'
#
loop_
_entity.id
_entity.type
_entity.pdbx_description
1 polymer ?
#
loop_
_entity_poly.entity_id
_entity_poly.type
_entity_poly.pdbx_seq_one_letter_code
_entity_poly.pdbx_strand_id
1 'polypeptide(L)'
;VVTPTTPQDWETRNTGVTLEVEPVVGGDGQTIDLNLVPQVVEFEGFINYGSPINAVGVSTVGGVITRSVPIELTPNVINQPVFSTRKVTTSVSVANGQTVVLGGLMREDVQKTEDKVPILGDIPLVGRAFRTNVDQHIKKNLVIFVTAKQITAYGAPVEEEEEEGLLPPELPEVPAYKK
;
A
#
# COMPACT_ATOMS: atom_id res chain seq x y z
N VAL A 1 -38.58 -11.50 13.94
CA VAL A 1 -37.89 -10.67 14.96
C VAL A 1 -36.55 -10.31 14.37
N VAL A 2 -36.36 -9.03 14.04
CA VAL A 2 -35.05 -8.51 13.58
C VAL A 2 -34.26 -8.18 14.83
N THR A 3 -33.32 -9.05 15.19
CA THR A 3 -32.31 -8.71 16.20
C THR A 3 -31.28 -7.80 15.55
N PRO A 4 -31.04 -6.59 16.08
CA PRO A 4 -29.91 -5.77 15.66
C PRO A 4 -28.62 -6.58 15.82
N THR A 5 -27.78 -6.60 14.81
CA THR A 5 -26.45 -7.22 14.90
C THR A 5 -25.55 -6.27 15.69
N THR A 6 -25.69 -6.28 17.02
CA THR A 6 -24.72 -5.61 17.89
C THR A 6 -23.42 -6.44 17.84
N PRO A 7 -22.26 -5.85 17.50
CA PRO A 7 -21.00 -6.59 17.48
C PRO A 7 -20.75 -7.19 18.87
N GLN A 8 -20.51 -8.51 18.92
CA GLN A 8 -20.29 -9.26 20.16
C GLN A 8 -18.81 -9.34 20.54
N ASP A 9 -17.91 -9.25 19.57
CA ASP A 9 -16.46 -9.30 19.74
C ASP A 9 -15.78 -8.16 18.98
N TRP A 10 -14.77 -7.56 19.62
CA TRP A 10 -13.95 -6.50 19.04
C TRP A 10 -12.53 -7.02 18.84
N GLU A 11 -12.10 -7.16 17.59
CA GLU A 11 -10.70 -7.43 17.25
C GLU A 11 -10.06 -6.11 16.80
N THR A 12 -8.97 -5.72 17.47
CA THR A 12 -8.21 -4.54 17.07
C THR A 12 -7.03 -4.97 16.21
N ARG A 13 -6.81 -4.24 15.10
CA ARG A 13 -5.64 -4.44 14.25
C ARG A 13 -4.79 -3.17 14.24
N ASN A 14 -3.51 -3.32 14.55
CA ASN A 14 -2.56 -2.22 14.43
C ASN A 14 -2.33 -1.89 12.95
N THR A 15 -2.57 -0.64 12.58
CA THR A 15 -2.23 -0.08 11.27
C THR A 15 -0.86 0.59 11.33
N GLY A 16 -0.16 0.62 10.22
CA GLY A 16 1.15 1.27 10.10
C GLY A 16 2.21 0.33 9.55
N VAL A 17 3.46 0.72 9.75
CA VAL A 17 4.62 -0.05 9.32
C VAL A 17 5.24 -0.73 10.54
N THR A 18 5.54 -2.01 10.43
CA THR A 18 6.27 -2.79 11.43
C THR A 18 7.43 -3.47 10.72
N LEU A 19 8.59 -3.50 11.35
CA LEU A 19 9.78 -4.15 10.83
C LEU A 19 10.37 -5.03 11.93
N GLU A 20 10.45 -6.33 11.67
CA GLU A 20 11.25 -7.25 12.46
C GLU A 20 12.57 -7.49 11.73
N VAL A 21 13.68 -7.41 12.47
CA VAL A 21 15.03 -7.55 11.91
C VAL A 21 15.89 -8.41 12.83
N GLU A 22 16.60 -9.37 12.24
CA GLU A 22 17.65 -10.14 12.90
C GLU A 22 18.97 -9.90 12.16
N PRO A 23 19.87 -9.05 12.71
CA PRO A 23 21.16 -8.76 12.11
C PRO A 23 22.25 -9.75 12.56
N VAL A 24 23.13 -10.13 11.65
CA VAL A 24 24.33 -10.94 11.90
C VAL A 24 25.51 -10.29 11.19
N VAL A 25 26.65 -10.14 11.88
CA VAL A 25 27.88 -9.68 11.24
C VAL A 25 28.44 -10.83 10.41
N GLY A 26 28.71 -10.56 9.13
CA GLY A 26 29.27 -11.52 8.19
C GLY A 26 30.67 -11.98 8.61
N GLY A 27 31.07 -13.15 8.12
CA GLY A 27 32.40 -13.72 8.43
C GLY A 27 33.58 -12.90 7.92
N ASP A 28 33.33 -11.94 7.02
CA ASP A 28 34.31 -10.99 6.49
C ASP A 28 34.53 -9.77 7.39
N GLY A 29 33.66 -9.54 8.37
CA GLY A 29 33.71 -8.37 9.25
C GLY A 29 33.34 -7.04 8.60
N GLN A 30 32.94 -7.03 7.33
CA GLN A 30 32.57 -5.83 6.56
C GLN A 30 31.10 -5.83 6.13
N THR A 31 30.48 -7.01 6.10
CA THR A 31 29.10 -7.18 5.64
C THR A 31 28.18 -7.49 6.81
N ILE A 32 26.92 -7.06 6.70
CA ILE A 32 25.86 -7.29 7.67
C ILE A 32 24.76 -8.08 6.97
N ASP A 33 24.57 -9.32 7.40
CA ASP A 33 23.47 -10.16 6.97
C ASP A 33 22.22 -9.80 7.78
N LEU A 34 21.13 -9.52 7.10
CA LEU A 34 19.87 -9.06 7.69
C LEU A 34 18.74 -10.00 7.26
N ASN A 35 18.09 -10.65 8.22
CA ASN A 35 16.78 -11.25 8.01
C ASN A 35 15.72 -10.20 8.33
N LEU A 36 14.88 -9.87 7.36
CA LEU A 36 13.93 -8.78 7.43
C LEU A 36 12.52 -9.27 7.20
N VAL A 37 11.60 -8.84 8.06
CA VAL A 37 10.16 -9.09 7.93
C VAL A 37 9.39 -7.76 8.02
N PRO A 38 9.44 -6.90 6.98
CA PRO A 38 8.62 -5.71 6.93
C PRO A 38 7.15 -6.07 6.69
N GLN A 39 6.28 -5.42 7.46
CA GLN A 39 4.84 -5.50 7.34
C GLN A 39 4.23 -4.09 7.28
N VAL A 40 3.41 -3.82 6.26
CA VAL A 40 2.66 -2.57 6.11
C VAL A 40 1.17 -2.89 6.15
N VAL A 41 0.47 -2.32 7.12
CA VAL A 41 -0.98 -2.46 7.29
C VAL A 41 -1.65 -1.10 7.06
N GLU A 42 -2.51 -1.02 6.05
CA GLU A 42 -3.27 0.18 5.68
C GLU A 42 -4.76 -0.04 5.89
N PHE A 43 -5.46 0.98 6.37
CA PHE A 43 -6.92 0.98 6.41
C PHE A 43 -7.49 1.40 5.04
N GLU A 44 -8.26 0.55 4.39
CA GLU A 44 -8.84 0.81 3.06
C GLU A 44 -10.24 1.43 3.13
N GLY A 45 -10.87 1.46 4.31
CA GLY A 45 -12.21 2.00 4.51
C GLY A 45 -13.19 0.97 5.03
N PHE A 46 -14.47 1.24 4.82
CA PHE A 46 -15.57 0.34 5.20
C PHE A 46 -16.25 -0.20 3.96
N ILE A 47 -16.62 -1.47 3.99
CA ILE A 47 -17.52 -2.07 3.01
C ILE A 47 -18.83 -2.45 3.71
N ASN A 48 -19.94 -2.22 3.01
CA ASN A 48 -21.27 -2.56 3.52
C ASN A 48 -21.57 -4.03 3.18
N TYR A 49 -21.74 -4.85 4.23
CA TYR A 49 -22.11 -6.27 4.12
C TYR A 49 -23.60 -6.53 4.30
N GLY A 50 -24.36 -5.52 4.67
CA GLY A 50 -25.79 -5.65 4.85
C GLY A 50 -26.53 -5.58 3.52
N SER A 51 -27.55 -6.43 3.39
CA SER A 51 -28.44 -6.44 2.23
C SER A 51 -29.71 -5.64 2.54
N PRO A 52 -30.12 -4.72 1.64
CA PRO A 52 -31.37 -3.97 1.80
C PRO A 52 -32.57 -4.93 1.96
N ILE A 53 -33.46 -4.61 2.91
CA ILE A 53 -34.67 -5.38 3.13
C ILE A 53 -35.80 -4.73 2.33
N ASN A 54 -36.25 -5.45 1.30
CA ASN A 54 -37.36 -5.04 0.45
C ASN A 54 -38.67 -5.69 0.93
N ALA A 55 -39.76 -4.93 0.87
CA ALA A 55 -41.12 -5.43 1.07
C ALA A 55 -41.99 -5.15 -0.16
N VAL A 56 -43.09 -5.88 -0.28
CA VAL A 56 -44.06 -5.66 -1.35
C VAL A 56 -45.03 -4.57 -0.91
N GLY A 57 -44.87 -3.38 -1.48
CA GLY A 57 -45.86 -2.32 -1.40
C GLY A 57 -47.01 -2.63 -2.35
N VAL A 58 -48.24 -2.46 -1.88
CA VAL A 58 -49.46 -2.69 -2.68
C VAL A 58 -50.08 -1.34 -2.97
N SER A 59 -50.13 -0.95 -4.25
CA SER A 59 -50.88 0.24 -4.68
C SER A 59 -52.33 -0.15 -4.90
N THR A 60 -53.23 0.47 -4.16
CA THR A 60 -54.68 0.28 -4.29
C THR A 60 -55.35 1.54 -4.79
N VAL A 61 -56.17 1.44 -5.83
CA VAL A 61 -57.04 2.53 -6.29
C VAL A 61 -58.47 2.09 -6.09
N GLY A 62 -59.23 2.81 -5.24
CA GLY A 62 -60.62 2.46 -4.94
C GLY A 62 -60.81 1.10 -4.25
N GLY A 63 -59.83 0.63 -3.49
CA GLY A 63 -59.89 -0.66 -2.79
C GLY A 63 -59.51 -1.88 -3.64
N VAL A 64 -59.18 -1.70 -4.92
CA VAL A 64 -58.68 -2.76 -5.80
C VAL A 64 -57.16 -2.68 -5.90
N ILE A 65 -56.47 -3.83 -5.76
CA ILE A 65 -55.02 -3.94 -5.93
C ILE A 65 -54.69 -3.79 -7.41
N THR A 66 -53.92 -2.76 -7.78
CA THR A 66 -53.59 -2.44 -9.18
C THR A 66 -52.13 -2.69 -9.53
N ARG A 67 -51.21 -2.62 -8.56
CA ARG A 67 -49.77 -2.86 -8.80
C ARG A 67 -49.04 -3.27 -7.53
N SER A 68 -48.23 -4.31 -7.61
CA SER A 68 -47.19 -4.62 -6.62
C SER A 68 -45.93 -3.82 -6.94
N VAL A 69 -45.49 -2.96 -6.03
CA VAL A 69 -44.26 -2.17 -6.17
C VAL A 69 -43.30 -2.59 -5.05
N PRO A 70 -42.08 -3.04 -5.35
CA PRO A 70 -41.09 -3.28 -4.30
C PRO A 70 -40.75 -1.94 -3.64
N ILE A 71 -40.84 -1.89 -2.31
CA ILE A 71 -40.41 -0.75 -1.49
C ILE A 71 -39.28 -1.20 -0.57
N GLU A 72 -38.21 -0.43 -0.51
CA GLU A 72 -37.10 -0.67 0.42
C GLU A 72 -37.54 -0.17 1.81
N LEU A 73 -37.63 -1.07 2.79
CA LEU A 73 -38.00 -0.70 4.16
C LEU A 73 -36.80 -0.20 4.95
N THR A 74 -35.64 -0.83 4.74
CA THR A 74 -34.38 -0.43 5.36
C THR A 74 -33.21 -0.80 4.47
N PRO A 75 -32.21 0.09 4.33
CA PRO A 75 -30.97 -0.21 3.62
C PRO A 75 -30.10 -1.22 4.37
N ASN A 76 -30.37 -1.48 5.67
CA ASN A 76 -29.67 -2.45 6.50
C ASN A 76 -28.14 -2.32 6.37
N VAL A 77 -27.58 -1.13 6.62
CA VAL A 77 -26.15 -0.87 6.42
C VAL A 77 -25.33 -1.50 7.55
N ILE A 78 -24.46 -2.46 7.20
CA ILE A 78 -23.52 -3.08 8.15
C ILE A 78 -22.10 -2.82 7.64
N ASN A 79 -21.45 -1.81 8.20
CA ASN A 79 -20.10 -1.40 7.79
C ASN A 79 -19.04 -2.27 8.48
N GLN A 80 -18.23 -2.98 7.68
CA GLN A 80 -17.06 -3.70 8.18
C GLN A 80 -15.77 -3.02 7.68
N PRO A 81 -14.79 -2.76 8.56
CA PRO A 81 -13.52 -2.18 8.16
C PRO A 81 -12.70 -3.18 7.33
N VAL A 82 -12.05 -2.70 6.28
CA VAL A 82 -11.15 -3.46 5.42
C VAL A 82 -9.73 -2.94 5.60
N PHE A 83 -8.77 -3.86 5.67
CA PHE A 83 -7.35 -3.53 5.81
C PHE A 83 -6.53 -4.19 4.69
N SER A 84 -5.66 -3.41 4.05
CA SER A 84 -4.61 -3.91 3.17
C SER A 84 -3.42 -4.33 4.04
N THR A 85 -2.91 -5.55 3.88
CA THR A 85 -1.66 -5.97 4.54
C THR A 85 -0.65 -6.40 3.49
N ARG A 86 0.56 -5.87 3.59
CA ARG A 86 1.71 -6.26 2.75
C ARG A 86 2.79 -6.76 3.67
N LYS A 87 3.20 -8.01 3.52
CA LYS A 87 4.26 -8.64 4.31
C LYS A 87 5.28 -9.24 3.37
N VAL A 88 6.55 -9.00 3.63
CA VAL A 88 7.67 -9.59 2.88
C VAL A 88 8.60 -10.26 3.88
N THR A 89 9.17 -11.39 3.50
CA THR A 89 10.25 -12.03 4.24
C THR A 89 11.43 -12.13 3.30
N THR A 90 12.55 -11.51 3.66
CA THR A 90 13.72 -11.43 2.79
C THR A 90 15.00 -11.47 3.63
N SER A 91 16.04 -12.08 3.08
CA SER A 91 17.37 -12.14 3.67
C SER A 91 18.33 -11.41 2.74
N VAL A 92 19.05 -10.43 3.27
CA VAL A 92 19.84 -9.50 2.47
C VAL A 92 21.19 -9.29 3.12
N SER A 93 22.23 -9.22 2.31
CA SER A 93 23.60 -8.99 2.76
C SER A 93 23.99 -7.58 2.32
N VAL A 94 24.34 -6.71 3.28
CA VAL A 94 24.57 -5.29 3.07
C VAL A 94 25.95 -4.91 3.60
N ALA A 95 26.79 -4.31 2.76
CA ALA A 95 28.08 -3.79 3.21
C ALA A 95 27.90 -2.63 4.21
N ASN A 96 28.83 -2.47 5.14
CA ASN A 96 28.78 -1.42 6.16
C ASN A 96 28.53 -0.02 5.54
N GLY A 97 27.48 0.66 5.99
CA GLY A 97 27.11 2.00 5.53
C GLY A 97 26.47 2.07 4.14
N GLN A 98 26.44 0.98 3.38
CA GLN A 98 25.82 0.95 2.05
C GLN A 98 24.31 0.72 2.14
N THR A 99 23.61 1.10 1.08
CA THR A 99 22.15 0.94 0.98
C THR A 99 21.81 -0.06 -0.12
N VAL A 100 20.99 -1.05 0.22
CA VAL A 100 20.44 -2.00 -0.75
C VAL A 100 18.96 -1.70 -0.99
N VAL A 101 18.55 -1.80 -2.25
CA VAL A 101 17.16 -1.66 -2.66
C VAL A 101 16.50 -3.02 -2.72
N LEU A 102 15.53 -3.24 -1.85
CA LEU A 102 14.67 -4.40 -1.83
C LEU A 102 13.42 -4.03 -2.61
N GLY A 103 13.53 -4.13 -3.92
CA GLY A 103 12.39 -3.96 -4.82
C GLY A 103 11.42 -5.13 -4.67
N GLY A 104 10.13 -4.87 -4.88
CA GLY A 104 9.28 -5.92 -5.43
C GLY A 104 7.95 -6.17 -4.74
N LEU A 105 7.07 -5.18 -4.67
CA LEU A 105 5.62 -5.47 -4.71
C LEU A 105 4.92 -4.45 -5.61
N MET A 106 4.82 -4.77 -6.90
CA MET A 106 3.95 -4.09 -7.86
C MET A 106 2.63 -4.85 -7.92
N ARG A 107 1.53 -4.22 -7.49
CA ARG A 107 0.17 -4.71 -7.75
C ARG A 107 -0.46 -3.80 -8.79
N GLU A 108 -0.92 -4.39 -9.88
CA GLU A 108 -1.76 -3.74 -10.88
C GLU A 108 -3.15 -4.37 -10.80
N ASP A 109 -4.16 -3.54 -10.56
CA ASP A 109 -5.57 -3.92 -10.59
C ASP A 109 -6.21 -3.30 -11.83
N VAL A 110 -6.76 -4.15 -12.70
CA VAL A 110 -7.40 -3.73 -13.96
C VAL A 110 -8.88 -4.07 -13.85
N GLN A 111 -9.71 -3.05 -13.63
CA GLN A 111 -11.16 -3.18 -13.61
C GLN A 111 -11.71 -2.67 -14.94
N LYS A 112 -12.38 -3.56 -15.67
CA LYS A 112 -13.06 -3.24 -16.92
C LYS A 112 -14.57 -3.38 -16.75
N THR A 113 -15.28 -2.28 -16.86
CA THR A 113 -16.74 -2.22 -16.79
C THR A 113 -17.27 -1.85 -18.17
N GLU A 114 -18.11 -2.72 -18.73
CA GLU A 114 -18.79 -2.48 -20.01
C GLU A 114 -20.29 -2.35 -19.76
N ASP A 115 -20.80 -1.13 -19.90
CA ASP A 115 -22.23 -0.82 -19.84
C ASP A 115 -22.75 -0.65 -21.26
N LYS A 116 -23.76 -1.43 -21.65
CA LYS A 116 -24.38 -1.31 -22.99
C LYS A 116 -25.90 -1.33 -22.93
N VAL A 117 -26.52 -0.56 -23.82
CA VAL A 117 -27.98 -0.62 -24.00
C VAL A 117 -28.34 -1.92 -24.72
N PRO A 118 -29.25 -2.75 -24.17
CA PRO A 118 -29.69 -3.97 -24.85
C PRO A 118 -30.21 -3.66 -26.27
N ILE A 119 -29.95 -4.55 -27.24
CA ILE A 119 -30.31 -4.43 -28.66
C ILE A 119 -29.51 -3.37 -29.43
N LEU A 120 -29.47 -2.11 -28.94
CA LEU A 120 -28.81 -1.01 -29.66
C LEU A 120 -27.28 -1.05 -29.56
N GLY A 121 -26.73 -1.56 -28.45
CA GLY A 121 -25.28 -1.64 -28.23
C GLY A 121 -24.56 -2.69 -29.10
N ASP A 122 -25.30 -3.67 -29.64
CA ASP A 122 -24.75 -4.78 -30.42
C ASP A 122 -24.79 -4.52 -31.95
N ILE A 123 -25.36 -3.40 -32.40
CA ILE A 123 -25.45 -3.07 -33.82
C ILE A 123 -24.05 -2.68 -34.36
N PRO A 124 -23.51 -3.38 -35.38
CA PRO A 124 -22.26 -2.99 -36.02
C PRO A 124 -22.38 -1.58 -36.63
N LEU A 125 -21.27 -0.84 -36.74
CA LEU A 125 -21.16 0.61 -37.05
C LEU A 125 -21.70 1.58 -35.99
N VAL A 126 -22.92 1.43 -35.48
CA VAL A 126 -23.58 2.46 -34.64
C VAL A 126 -23.64 2.13 -33.15
N GLY A 127 -23.45 0.87 -32.75
CA GLY A 127 -23.54 0.43 -31.35
C GLY A 127 -22.49 1.06 -30.43
N ARG A 128 -21.42 1.65 -30.96
CA ARG A 128 -20.42 2.38 -30.17
C ARG A 128 -21.00 3.63 -29.48
N ALA A 129 -22.06 4.25 -30.02
CA ALA A 129 -22.71 5.40 -29.40
C ALA A 129 -23.64 5.01 -28.23
N PHE A 130 -23.96 3.72 -28.09
CA PHE A 130 -24.90 3.17 -27.10
C PHE A 130 -24.23 2.22 -26.10
N ARG A 131 -22.89 2.29 -26.00
CA ARG A 131 -22.09 1.57 -25.01
C ARG A 131 -21.09 2.52 -24.35
N THR A 132 -20.87 2.32 -23.07
CA THR A 132 -19.87 3.00 -22.25
C THR A 132 -18.89 1.95 -21.75
N ASN A 133 -17.61 2.14 -22.06
CA ASN A 133 -16.53 1.32 -21.50
C ASN A 133 -15.81 2.16 -20.47
N VAL A 134 -15.68 1.66 -19.25
CA VAL A 134 -14.87 2.24 -18.18
C VAL A 134 -13.73 1.27 -17.90
N ASP A 135 -12.52 1.67 -18.29
CA ASP A 135 -11.28 0.96 -17.98
C ASP A 135 -10.58 1.70 -16.84
N GLN A 136 -10.49 1.07 -15.67
CA GLN A 136 -9.82 1.63 -14.49
C GLN A 136 -8.58 0.82 -14.17
N HIS A 137 -7.41 1.48 -14.22
CA HIS A 137 -6.11 0.90 -13.91
C HIS A 137 -5.59 1.48 -12.59
N ILE A 138 -5.42 0.64 -11.57
CA ILE A 138 -4.86 1.04 -10.27
C ILE A 138 -3.53 0.33 -10.08
N LYS A 139 -2.43 1.10 -10.09
CA LYS A 139 -1.08 0.59 -9.87
C LYS A 139 -0.54 1.04 -8.52
N LYS A 140 -0.19 0.09 -7.65
CA LYS A 140 0.42 0.34 -6.33
C LYS A 140 1.83 -0.28 -6.31
N ASN A 141 2.85 0.52 -5.97
CA ASN A 141 4.25 0.09 -5.90
C ASN A 141 4.76 0.23 -4.46
N LEU A 142 5.42 -0.81 -3.94
CA LEU A 142 6.19 -0.73 -2.69
C LEU A 142 7.68 -0.94 -2.99
N VAL A 143 8.51 -0.02 -2.50
CA VAL A 143 9.97 -0.06 -2.59
C VAL A 143 10.54 0.08 -1.19
N ILE A 144 11.46 -0.80 -0.83
CA ILE A 144 12.06 -0.84 0.51
C ILE A 144 13.56 -0.57 0.34
N PHE A 145 14.08 0.39 1.09
CA PHE A 145 15.51 0.73 1.14
C PHE A 145 16.03 0.34 2.51
N VAL A 146 17.15 -0.36 2.54
CA VAL A 146 17.77 -0.81 3.79
C VAL A 146 19.21 -0.37 3.82
N THR A 147 19.57 0.31 4.90
CA THR A 147 20.93 0.76 5.20
C THR A 147 21.29 0.22 6.58
N ALA A 148 22.41 -0.50 6.69
CA ALA A 148 22.91 -0.99 7.97
C ALA A 148 24.30 -0.39 8.24
N LYS A 149 24.57 -0.06 9.50
CA LYS A 149 25.83 0.52 9.95
C LYS A 149 26.30 -0.22 11.19
N GLN A 150 27.57 -0.62 11.18
CA GLN A 150 28.22 -1.17 12.35
C GLN A 150 28.67 -0.03 13.27
N ILE A 151 28.27 -0.10 14.53
CA ILE A 151 28.68 0.85 15.58
C ILE A 151 29.64 0.17 16.54
N THR A 152 30.67 0.89 16.96
CA THR A 152 31.54 0.47 18.07
C THR A 152 30.82 0.62 19.41
N ALA A 153 31.36 0.01 20.47
CA ALA A 153 30.84 0.12 21.83
C ALA A 153 30.77 1.57 22.37
N TYR A 154 31.53 2.49 21.78
CA TYR A 154 31.52 3.92 22.13
C TYR A 154 30.53 4.73 21.28
N GLY A 155 29.75 4.08 20.41
CA GLY A 155 28.76 4.72 19.55
C GLY A 155 29.33 5.39 18.30
N ALA A 156 30.63 5.25 18.04
CA ALA A 156 31.26 5.75 16.82
C ALA A 156 31.07 4.74 15.66
N PRO A 157 30.92 5.20 14.40
CA PRO A 157 30.97 4.32 13.23
C PRO A 157 32.32 3.60 13.17
N VAL A 158 32.33 2.33 12.73
CA VAL A 158 33.57 1.53 12.65
C VAL A 158 34.50 2.00 11.51
N GLU A 159 33.99 2.75 10.53
CA GLU A 159 34.75 3.25 9.39
C GLU A 159 34.48 4.74 9.18
N GLU A 160 35.36 5.58 9.73
CA GLU A 160 35.67 6.90 9.20
C GLU A 160 37.08 6.77 8.60
N GLU A 161 37.18 6.48 7.30
CA GLU A 161 38.41 6.81 6.58
C GLU A 161 38.49 8.34 6.57
N GLU A 162 39.30 8.89 7.46
CA GLU A 162 39.77 10.26 7.36
C GLU A 162 40.27 10.46 5.92
N GLU A 163 39.69 11.40 5.17
CA GLU A 163 40.35 11.89 3.96
C GLU A 163 41.74 12.38 4.39
N GLU A 164 42.76 11.54 4.19
CA GLU A 164 44.16 11.87 4.44
C GLU A 164 44.44 13.23 3.81
N GLY A 165 44.92 14.16 4.65
CA GLY A 165 44.90 15.57 4.41
C GLY A 165 45.37 16.01 3.02
N LEU A 166 44.50 16.73 2.32
CA LEU A 166 44.94 17.71 1.34
C LEU A 166 45.57 18.88 2.10
N LEU A 167 46.82 18.72 2.54
CA LEU A 167 47.64 19.87 2.89
C LEU A 167 47.66 20.79 1.65
N PRO A 168 47.29 22.08 1.78
CA PRO A 168 47.41 22.99 0.66
C PRO A 168 48.85 22.98 0.16
N PRO A 169 49.09 23.05 -1.16
CA PRO A 169 50.45 23.05 -1.69
C PRO A 169 51.25 24.17 -1.04
N GLU A 170 52.43 23.84 -0.52
CA GLU A 170 53.37 24.84 0.00
C GLU A 170 53.68 25.84 -1.12
N LEU A 171 53.35 27.11 -0.89
CA LEU A 171 53.65 28.16 -1.86
C LEU A 171 55.17 28.30 -1.96
N PRO A 172 55.75 28.36 -3.18
CA PRO A 172 57.18 28.57 -3.32
C PRO A 172 57.58 29.90 -2.66
N GLU A 173 58.63 29.87 -1.84
CA GLU A 173 59.16 31.07 -1.21
C GLU A 173 59.57 32.09 -2.28
N VAL A 174 58.90 33.24 -2.30
CA VAL A 174 59.23 34.32 -3.24
C VAL A 174 60.59 34.89 -2.82
N PRO A 175 61.63 34.87 -3.68
CA PRO A 175 62.92 35.45 -3.32
C PRO A 175 62.74 36.94 -3.08
N ALA A 176 63.17 37.39 -1.89
CA ALA A 176 63.11 38.79 -1.52
C ALA A 176 63.90 39.64 -2.52
N TYR A 177 63.22 40.54 -3.21
CA TYR A 177 63.89 41.54 -4.06
C TYR A 177 64.75 42.44 -3.18
N LYS A 178 66.09 42.38 -3.36
CA LYS A 178 66.99 43.38 -2.80
C LYS A 178 66.73 44.72 -3.48
N LYS A 179 66.54 45.76 -2.67
CA LYS A 179 66.53 47.17 -3.10
C LYS A 179 67.91 47.60 -3.58
#